data_AF-A0A9D5XL81-F1
#
_entry.id   AF-A0A9D5XL81-F1
#
_cell.length_a   1.000
_cell.length_b   1.000
_cell.length_c   1.000
_cell.angle_alpha   90.00
_cell.angle_beta   90.00
_cell.angle_gamma   90.00
#
_symmetry.space_group_name_H-M   'P 1'
#
loop_
_entity.id
_entity.type
_entity.pdbx_description
1 polymer ?
#
loop_
_entity_poly.entity_id
_entity_poly.type
_entity_poly.pdbx_seq_one_letter_code
_entity_poly.pdbx_strand_id
1 'polypeptide(L)'
;LISASGRHGLRRQYNPEVLERLALIALGRASGFSLEEIARVLGSGKSPQIDRQLLADKAEELDKSITKLIAMRDGLRHAAVCAAPSHMECPTFRRLLGLAAAGALTRPARAEAREKVSKKPGGKPRKTL
;
A
#
# COMPACT_ATOMS: atom_id res chain seq x y z
N LEU A 1 6.65 -6.16 16.18
CA LEU A 1 5.45 -5.30 15.99
C LEU A 1 4.52 -5.34 17.20
N ILE A 2 4.32 -6.51 17.80
CA ILE A 2 3.76 -6.68 19.15
C ILE A 2 4.68 -7.61 19.94
N SER A 3 4.67 -7.52 21.26
CA SER A 3 5.42 -8.38 22.18
C SER A 3 4.53 -8.85 23.32
N ALA A 4 4.69 -10.10 23.73
CA ALA A 4 4.00 -10.61 24.91
C ALA A 4 4.55 -9.92 26.16
N SER A 5 3.67 -9.55 27.10
CA SER A 5 4.05 -9.02 28.41
C SER A 5 4.43 -10.11 29.40
N GLY A 6 4.05 -11.36 29.12
CA GLY A 6 4.44 -12.52 29.92
C GLY A 6 3.91 -13.83 29.35
N ARG A 7 3.98 -14.88 30.16
CA ARG A 7 3.35 -16.18 29.89
C ARG A 7 2.61 -16.68 31.11
N HIS A 8 1.54 -17.45 30.87
CA HIS A 8 0.88 -18.26 31.88
C HIS A 8 0.88 -19.70 31.39
N GLY A 9 1.81 -20.51 31.89
CA GLY A 9 2.14 -21.81 31.28
C GLY A 9 2.56 -21.65 29.81
N LEU A 10 1.87 -22.34 28.89
CA LEU A 10 2.13 -22.27 27.44
C LEU A 10 1.44 -21.10 26.72
N ARG A 11 0.61 -20.32 27.43
CA ARG A 11 -0.14 -19.20 26.83
C ARG A 11 0.63 -17.89 26.96
N ARG A 12 0.63 -17.08 25.90
CA ARG A 12 1.19 -15.72 25.92
C ARG A 12 0.19 -14.76 26.57
N GLN A 13 0.68 -13.89 27.44
CA GLN A 13 -0.10 -12.79 28.02
C GLN A 13 0.25 -11.48 27.31
N TYR A 14 -0.73 -10.60 27.16
CA TYR A 14 -0.60 -9.29 26.52
C TYR A 14 -1.32 -8.24 27.34
N ASN A 15 -0.76 -7.03 27.36
CA ASN A 15 -1.41 -5.88 27.99
C ASN A 15 -2.56 -5.37 27.10
N PRO A 16 -3.58 -4.70 27.67
CA PRO A 16 -4.71 -4.16 26.90
C PRO A 16 -4.29 -3.26 25.72
N GLU A 17 -3.20 -2.50 25.87
CA GLU A 17 -2.60 -1.64 24.84
C GLU A 17 -2.26 -2.38 23.52
N VAL A 18 -2.12 -3.71 23.55
CA VAL A 18 -1.91 -4.52 22.34
C VAL A 18 -3.09 -4.45 21.38
N LEU A 19 -4.31 -4.22 21.87
CA LEU A 19 -5.48 -4.09 21.00
C LEU A 19 -5.39 -2.83 20.12
N GLU A 20 -5.03 -1.69 20.71
CA GLU A 20 -4.79 -0.44 19.98
C GLU A 20 -3.65 -0.62 18.97
N ARG A 21 -2.57 -1.29 19.39
CA ARG A 21 -1.44 -1.59 18.52
C ARG A 21 -1.83 -2.47 17.32
N LEU A 22 -2.67 -3.48 17.54
CA LEU A 22 -3.21 -4.34 16.49
C LEU A 22 -4.13 -3.57 15.54
N ALA A 23 -4.96 -2.66 16.07
CA ALA A 23 -5.80 -1.79 15.26
C ALA A 23 -4.97 -0.89 14.33
N LEU A 24 -3.87 -0.31 14.83
CA LEU A 24 -2.94 0.48 14.01
C LEU A 24 -2.24 -0.37 12.93
N ILE A 25 -1.84 -1.60 13.26
CA ILE A 25 -1.26 -2.53 12.28
C ILE A 25 -2.30 -2.87 11.21
N ALA A 26 -3.54 -3.16 11.59
CA ALA A 26 -4.62 -3.46 10.65
C ALA A 26 -4.90 -2.27 9.71
N LEU A 27 -4.95 -1.05 10.25
CA LEU A 27 -5.10 0.18 9.47
C LEU A 27 -3.95 0.34 8.47
N GLY A 28 -2.70 0.24 8.92
CA GLY A 28 -1.54 0.33 8.03
C GLY A 28 -1.57 -0.71 6.91
N ARG A 29 -1.97 -1.95 7.21
CA ARG A 29 -2.11 -3.02 6.22
C ARG A 29 -3.21 -2.72 5.19
N ALA A 30 -4.35 -2.22 5.63
CA ALA A 30 -5.46 -1.82 4.76
C ALA A 30 -5.05 -0.67 3.81
N SER A 31 -4.23 0.26 4.29
CA SER A 31 -3.68 1.37 3.51
C SER A 31 -2.51 0.96 2.58
N GLY A 32 -2.16 -0.32 2.52
CA GLY A 32 -1.13 -0.83 1.61
C GLY A 32 0.30 -0.74 2.13
N PHE A 33 0.51 -0.51 3.43
CA PHE A 33 1.84 -0.59 4.04
C PHE A 33 2.32 -2.05 4.23
N SER A 34 3.62 -2.28 4.06
CA SER A 34 4.29 -3.52 4.47
C SER A 34 4.41 -3.61 6.00
N LEU A 35 4.65 -4.81 6.54
CA LEU A 35 4.91 -4.95 7.98
C LEU A 35 6.21 -4.25 8.40
N GLU A 36 7.22 -4.17 7.53
CA GLU A 36 8.44 -3.41 7.82
C GLU A 36 8.17 -1.90 7.83
N GLU A 37 7.37 -1.38 6.89
CA GLU A 37 6.96 0.02 6.85
C GLU A 37 6.17 0.40 8.11
N ILE A 38 5.20 -0.43 8.50
CA ILE A 38 4.43 -0.26 9.74
C ILE A 38 5.35 -0.28 10.97
N ALA A 39 6.39 -1.12 10.98
CA ALA A 39 7.37 -1.14 12.06
C ALA A 39 8.19 0.15 12.15
N ARG A 40 8.51 0.77 11.01
CA ARG A 40 9.19 2.07 10.96
C ARG A 40 8.30 3.20 11.48
N VAL A 41 7.03 3.24 11.07
CA VAL A 41 6.08 4.29 11.49
C VAL A 41 5.71 4.17 12.97
N LEU A 42 5.42 2.96 13.44
CA LEU A 42 4.96 2.73 14.82
C LEU A 42 6.11 2.66 15.84
N GLY A 43 7.36 2.55 15.40
CA GLY A 43 8.52 2.32 16.26
C GLY A 43 8.45 1.00 17.05
N SER A 44 9.43 0.73 17.91
CA SER A 44 9.46 -0.46 18.76
C SER A 44 8.90 -0.24 20.19
N GLY A 45 8.38 0.95 20.52
CA GLY A 45 7.99 1.31 21.88
C GLY A 45 6.91 2.40 21.99
N LYS A 46 6.87 3.10 23.14
CA LYS A 46 5.84 4.09 23.53
C LYS A 46 5.91 5.44 22.79
N SER A 47 6.99 5.68 22.05
CA SER A 47 7.22 6.93 21.31
C SER A 47 7.39 6.62 19.83
N PRO A 48 6.31 6.62 19.03
CA PRO A 48 6.43 6.42 17.60
C PRO A 48 7.18 7.61 16.98
N GLN A 49 8.33 7.34 16.39
CA GLN A 49 9.03 8.30 15.55
C GLN A 49 8.35 8.27 14.19
N ILE A 50 7.21 8.95 14.09
CA ILE A 50 6.36 8.92 12.89
C ILE A 50 7.14 9.52 11.73
N ASP A 51 7.51 8.66 10.79
CA ASP A 51 8.06 9.07 9.49
C ASP A 51 6.94 9.69 8.65
N ARG A 52 6.76 11.01 8.79
CA ARG A 52 5.73 11.78 8.09
C ARG A 52 5.91 11.74 6.58
N GLN A 53 7.14 11.61 6.10
CA GLN A 53 7.41 11.52 4.67
C GLN A 53 6.90 10.19 4.11
N LEU A 54 7.16 9.08 4.80
CA LEU A 54 6.63 7.77 4.41
C LEU A 54 5.09 7.75 4.38
N LEU A 55 4.43 8.46 5.30
CA LEU A 55 2.97 8.62 5.29
C LEU A 55 2.49 9.42 4.07
N ALA A 56 3.14 10.54 3.77
CA ALA A 56 2.80 11.38 2.63
C ALA A 56 3.00 10.63 1.29
N ASP A 57 4.11 9.91 1.15
CA ASP A 57 4.40 9.11 -0.04
C ASP A 57 3.35 8.01 -0.25
N LYS A 58 2.89 7.37 0.83
CA LYS A 58 1.81 6.37 0.75
C LYS A 58 0.46 6.99 0.40
N ALA A 59 0.16 8.18 0.92
CA ALA A 59 -1.05 8.91 0.55
C ALA A 59 -1.07 9.20 -0.96
N GLU A 60 0.05 9.66 -1.52
CA GLU A 60 0.20 9.88 -2.97
C GLU A 60 0.03 8.59 -3.79
N GLU A 61 0.53 7.44 -3.29
CA GLU A 61 0.29 6.13 -3.93
C GLU A 61 -1.21 5.74 -3.91
N LEU A 62 -1.92 6.04 -2.82
CA LEU A 62 -3.35 5.82 -2.70
C LEU A 62 -4.12 6.74 -3.65
N ASP A 63 -3.78 8.01 -3.75
CA ASP A 63 -4.43 8.98 -4.65
C ASP A 63 -4.31 8.58 -6.12
N LYS A 64 -3.14 8.09 -6.53
CA LYS A 64 -2.94 7.50 -7.86
C LYS A 64 -3.86 6.31 -8.11
N SER A 65 -4.04 5.45 -7.10
CA SER A 65 -4.90 4.28 -7.18
C SER A 65 -6.37 4.68 -7.25
N ILE A 66 -6.79 5.65 -6.42
CA ILE A 66 -8.14 6.22 -6.40
C ILE A 66 -8.47 6.82 -7.77
N THR A 67 -7.57 7.61 -8.36
CA THR A 67 -7.77 8.22 -9.68
C THR A 67 -8.02 7.16 -10.76
N LYS A 68 -7.25 6.06 -10.74
CA LYS A 68 -7.46 4.93 -11.66
C LYS A 68 -8.82 4.26 -11.44
N LEU A 69 -9.18 4.00 -10.19
CA LEU A 69 -10.46 3.37 -9.83
C LEU A 69 -11.67 4.25 -10.18
N ILE A 70 -11.56 5.57 -10.03
CA ILE A 70 -12.57 6.54 -10.45
C ILE A 70 -12.78 6.43 -11.97
N ALA A 71 -11.71 6.48 -12.76
CA ALA A 71 -11.80 6.37 -14.21
C ALA A 71 -12.45 5.05 -14.66
N MET A 72 -12.10 3.94 -14.00
CA MET A 72 -12.74 2.64 -14.26
C MET A 72 -14.23 2.64 -13.90
N ARG A 73 -14.57 3.12 -12.70
CA ARG A 73 -15.96 3.21 -12.22
C ARG A 73 -16.81 4.04 -13.18
N ASP A 74 -16.31 5.19 -13.59
CA ASP A 74 -17.04 6.09 -14.47
C ASP A 74 -17.19 5.49 -15.87
N GLY A 75 -16.17 4.75 -16.34
CA GLY A 75 -16.24 3.89 -17.50
C GLY A 75 -17.32 2.82 -17.46
N LEU A 76 -17.40 2.07 -16.36
CA LEU A 76 -18.39 1.02 -16.14
C LEU A 76 -19.80 1.60 -16.05
N ARG A 77 -19.97 2.73 -15.35
CA ARG A 77 -21.24 3.46 -15.29
C ARG A 77 -21.69 3.93 -16.66
N HIS A 78 -20.77 4.46 -17.48
CA HIS A 78 -21.06 4.87 -18.84
C HIS A 78 -21.47 3.68 -19.72
N ALA A 79 -20.72 2.58 -19.66
CA ALA A 79 -21.04 1.36 -20.41
C ALA A 79 -22.46 0.86 -20.11
N ALA A 80 -22.88 0.90 -18.84
CA ALA A 80 -24.20 0.43 -18.42
C ALA A 80 -25.39 1.22 -18.99
N VAL A 81 -25.19 2.48 -19.40
CA VAL A 81 -26.26 3.36 -19.94
C VAL A 81 -26.03 3.75 -21.40
N CYS A 82 -24.97 3.22 -22.03
CA CYS A 82 -24.58 3.63 -23.36
C CYS A 82 -25.62 3.17 -24.38
N ALA A 83 -26.15 4.12 -25.16
CA ALA A 83 -27.11 3.84 -26.24
C ALA A 83 -26.44 3.31 -27.53
N ALA A 84 -25.13 3.07 -27.52
CA ALA A 84 -24.43 2.53 -28.67
C ALA A 84 -24.96 1.13 -29.03
N PRO A 85 -25.17 0.82 -30.33
CA PRO A 85 -25.69 -0.49 -30.75
C PRO A 85 -24.75 -1.64 -30.35
N SER A 86 -23.45 -1.37 -30.22
CA SER A 86 -22.48 -2.27 -29.61
C SER A 86 -21.55 -1.54 -28.63
N HIS A 87 -21.23 -2.18 -27.51
CA HIS A 87 -20.31 -1.64 -26.50
C HIS A 87 -18.89 -1.39 -27.05
N MET A 88 -18.51 -2.10 -28.12
CA MET A 88 -17.23 -1.93 -28.81
C MET A 88 -17.15 -0.65 -29.61
N GLU A 89 -18.29 -0.05 -29.99
CA GLU A 89 -18.33 1.26 -30.65
C GLU A 89 -18.24 2.42 -29.66
N CYS A 90 -18.44 2.17 -28.36
CA CYS A 90 -18.29 3.20 -27.34
C CYS A 90 -16.82 3.67 -27.25
N PRO A 91 -16.53 4.95 -27.57
CA PRO A 91 -15.16 5.46 -27.56
C PRO A 91 -14.56 5.48 -26.14
N THR A 92 -15.38 5.72 -25.12
CA THR A 92 -14.99 5.66 -23.71
C THR A 92 -14.56 4.25 -23.31
N PHE A 93 -15.30 3.23 -23.72
CA PHE A 93 -15.00 1.84 -23.41
C PHE A 93 -13.74 1.35 -24.14
N ARG A 94 -13.57 1.70 -25.43
CA ARG A 94 -12.34 1.40 -26.18
C ARG A 94 -11.09 2.00 -25.55
N ARG A 95 -11.18 3.22 -25.01
CA ARG A 95 -10.07 3.86 -24.30
C ARG A 95 -9.67 3.07 -23.04
N LEU A 96 -10.65 2.59 -22.27
CA LEU A 96 -10.39 1.76 -21.08
C LEU A 96 -9.77 0.41 -21.43
N LEU A 97 -10.27 -0.26 -22.48
CA LEU A 97 -9.67 -1.49 -23.00
C LEU A 97 -8.21 -1.28 -23.41
N GLY A 98 -7.90 -0.18 -24.09
CA GLY A 98 -6.52 0.16 -24.46
C GLY A 98 -5.61 0.31 -23.25
N LEU A 99 -6.08 0.99 -22.18
CA LEU A 99 -5.33 1.11 -20.93
C LEU A 99 -5.15 -0.24 -20.23
N ALA A 100 -6.14 -1.13 -20.31
CA ALA A 100 -6.07 -2.48 -19.75
C ALA A 100 -5.04 -3.34 -20.48
N ALA A 101 -5.07 -3.34 -21.81
CA ALA A 101 -4.14 -4.06 -22.67
C ALA A 101 -2.68 -3.58 -22.46
N ALA A 102 -2.49 -2.28 -22.21
CA ALA A 102 -1.18 -1.71 -21.87
C ALA A 102 -0.70 -2.04 -20.44
N GLY A 103 -1.49 -2.77 -19.63
CA GLY A 103 -1.15 -3.08 -18.24
C GLY A 103 -1.17 -1.88 -17.29
N ALA A 104 -1.62 -0.71 -17.75
CA ALA A 104 -1.68 0.53 -16.97
C ALA A 104 -2.70 0.44 -15.81
N LEU A 105 -3.65 -0.49 -15.95
CA LEU A 105 -4.72 -0.77 -14.99
C LEU A 105 -4.36 -1.81 -13.93
N THR A 106 -3.42 -2.72 -14.20
CA THR A 106 -3.17 -3.90 -13.36
C THR A 106 -1.85 -3.88 -12.61
N ARG A 107 -0.90 -2.97 -12.87
CA ARG A 107 0.35 -2.90 -12.08
C ARG A 107 0.03 -2.53 -10.62
N PRO A 108 0.17 -3.45 -9.66
CA PRO A 108 0.08 -3.10 -8.26
C PRO A 108 1.36 -2.36 -7.89
N ALA A 109 1.24 -1.27 -7.11
CA ALA A 109 2.36 -0.48 -6.60
C ALA A 109 3.45 -1.33 -5.87
N ARG A 110 3.12 -2.56 -5.48
CA ARG A 110 4.05 -3.56 -4.91
C ARG A 110 5.29 -3.87 -5.76
N ALA A 111 5.21 -3.82 -7.09
CA ALA A 111 6.34 -4.16 -7.94
C ALA A 111 7.42 -3.07 -7.94
N GLU A 112 7.01 -1.80 -7.81
CA GLU A 112 7.90 -0.66 -7.99
C GLU A 112 8.67 -0.32 -6.70
N ALA A 113 8.06 -0.55 -5.54
CA ALA A 113 8.72 -0.38 -4.24
C ALA A 113 9.84 -1.42 -4.00
N ARG A 114 9.67 -2.66 -4.48
CA ARG A 114 10.71 -3.71 -4.35
C ARG A 114 11.96 -3.42 -5.17
N GLU A 115 11.82 -2.81 -6.36
CA GLU A 115 12.98 -2.49 -7.20
C GLU A 115 13.81 -1.34 -6.64
N LYS A 116 13.16 -0.32 -6.02
CA LYS A 116 13.87 0.82 -5.43
C LYS A 116 14.71 0.45 -4.22
N VAL A 117 14.31 -0.57 -3.44
CA VAL A 117 15.07 -1.04 -2.26
C VAL A 117 16.34 -1.81 -2.67
N SER A 118 16.32 -2.57 -3.78
CA SER A 118 17.50 -3.34 -4.24
C SER A 118 18.60 -2.50 -4.90
N LYS A 119 18.34 -1.24 -5.29
CA LYS A 119 19.28 -0.40 -6.05
C LYS A 119 20.17 0.53 -5.19
N LYS A 120 20.14 0.46 -3.85
CA LYS A 120 21.03 1.28 -3.00
C LYS A 120 22.43 0.63 -2.95
N PRO A 121 23.48 1.20 -3.58
CA PRO A 121 24.81 0.58 -3.55
C PRO A 121 25.41 0.68 -2.14
N GLY A 122 25.91 -0.45 -1.66
CA GLY A 122 26.60 -0.56 -0.36
C GLY A 122 27.78 0.39 -0.26
N GLY A 123 27.85 1.10 0.87
CA GLY A 123 28.96 2.01 1.19
C GLY A 123 30.29 1.28 1.30
N LYS A 124 31.34 1.86 0.72
CA LYS A 124 32.73 1.37 0.73
C LYS A 124 33.24 1.13 2.18
N PRO A 125 34.09 0.11 2.39
CA PRO A 125 34.70 -0.12 3.70
C PRO A 125 35.73 0.96 4.02
N ARG A 126 35.65 1.51 5.23
CA ARG A 126 36.65 2.40 5.83
C ARG A 126 37.95 1.61 6.04
N LYS A 127 39.05 2.05 5.42
CA LYS A 127 40.41 1.61 5.75
C LYS A 127 40.77 2.12 7.15
N THR A 128 41.15 1.22 8.05
CA THR A 128 41.92 1.56 9.25
C THR A 128 43.40 1.38 8.94
N LEU A 129 44.16 2.45 9.20
CA LEU A 129 45.61 2.47 9.37
C LEU A 129 45.97 1.92 10.75
#